data_AF-A0A9W9XKD8-F1
#
_entry.id   AF-A0A9W9XKD8-F1
#
_cell.length_a   1.000
_cell.length_b   1.000
_cell.length_c   1.000
_cell.angle_alpha   90.00
_cell.angle_beta   90.00
_cell.angle_gamma   90.00
#
_symmetry.space_group_name_H-M   'P 1'
#
loop_
_entity.id
_entity.type
_entity.pdbx_description
1 polymer ?
#
loop_
_entity_poly.entity_id
_entity_poly.type
_entity_poly.pdbx_seq_one_letter_code
_entity_poly.pdbx_strand_id
1 'polypeptide(L)'
;MVSKDSLGHGISTDLKNGGPAGLLIGYCIMASLLYSVAFGEMVSQFPIPGGQFALAGRFNSPELGFAMGILFWYNYIVVLPAEISAAAVLVTFWTPAGQADSTCSTGICNNAMWVGLMLIVVFAVNYAGTRVFGEMEFWFCSIKVLTIVGLIITGVIISAGGGPNHEAIGFKYWHETGGFIQYEGIAGSKGRFLGFFSVLINAAFAFIGSEITAIAAAETSNPQKNVPRAIKSVWIRLVLFYICSAFLIGLLVSPSDPSLSLSSTAAKSPFVIAIQVIYQLRDLSPPFHY
;
A
#
# COMPACT_ATOMS: atom_id res chain seq x y z
N MET A 1 6.62 9.13 5.14
CA MET A 1 6.41 7.77 5.69
C MET A 1 5.02 7.32 5.25
N VAL A 2 4.90 6.37 4.33
CA VAL A 2 3.62 5.94 3.73
C VAL A 2 3.50 4.44 4.00
N SER A 3 2.37 4.02 4.60
CA SER A 3 2.06 2.64 5.03
C SER A 3 2.43 1.66 3.92
N LYS A 4 3.48 0.87 4.17
CA LYS A 4 3.99 -0.08 3.17
C LYS A 4 3.09 -1.30 3.05
N ASP A 5 2.30 -1.56 4.08
CA ASP A 5 1.44 -2.73 4.20
C ASP A 5 0.13 -2.58 3.42
N SER A 6 -0.37 -1.36 3.29
CA SER A 6 -1.53 -1.07 2.45
C SER A 6 -1.29 -1.42 0.97
N LEU A 7 -0.08 -1.19 0.45
CA LEU A 7 0.24 -1.46 -0.96
C LEU A 7 0.29 -2.98 -1.25
N GLY A 8 0.63 -3.80 -0.26
CA GLY A 8 0.59 -5.25 -0.39
C GLY A 8 -0.79 -5.81 -0.05
N HIS A 9 -1.16 -5.79 1.23
CA HIS A 9 -2.39 -6.42 1.73
C HIS A 9 -3.66 -5.72 1.25
N GLY A 10 -3.64 -4.39 1.23
CA GLY A 10 -4.77 -3.59 0.79
C GLY A 10 -5.09 -3.90 -0.66
N ILE A 11 -4.11 -3.83 -1.56
CA ILE A 11 -4.35 -4.06 -3.00
C ILE A 11 -4.88 -5.47 -3.31
N SER A 12 -4.41 -6.52 -2.63
CA SER A 12 -4.96 -7.88 -2.79
C SER A 12 -6.45 -7.95 -2.41
N THR A 13 -6.78 -7.37 -1.25
CA THR A 13 -8.16 -7.34 -0.74
C THR A 13 -9.05 -6.46 -1.61
N ASP A 14 -8.50 -5.33 -2.08
CA ASP A 14 -9.16 -4.37 -2.95
C ASP A 14 -9.47 -4.97 -4.32
N LEU A 15 -8.55 -5.75 -4.88
CA LEU A 15 -8.77 -6.46 -6.15
C LEU A 15 -9.90 -7.47 -6.01
N LYS A 16 -9.91 -8.26 -4.92
CA LYS A 16 -10.95 -9.25 -4.65
C LYS A 16 -12.33 -8.60 -4.49
N ASN A 17 -12.38 -7.46 -3.79
CA ASN A 17 -13.64 -6.81 -3.40
C ASN A 17 -14.20 -5.91 -4.51
N GLY A 18 -13.37 -5.11 -5.16
CA GLY A 18 -13.78 -4.10 -6.14
C GLY A 18 -13.55 -4.48 -7.60
N GLY A 19 -12.72 -5.50 -7.85
CA GLY A 19 -12.29 -5.85 -9.20
C GLY A 19 -11.24 -4.88 -9.76
N PRO A 20 -10.68 -5.20 -10.94
CA PRO A 20 -9.52 -4.48 -11.48
C PRO A 20 -9.84 -3.02 -11.85
N ALA A 21 -11.05 -2.73 -12.35
CA ALA A 21 -11.47 -1.36 -12.62
C ALA A 21 -11.85 -0.61 -11.34
N GLY A 22 -12.54 -1.26 -10.40
CA GLY A 22 -12.87 -0.67 -9.10
C GLY A 22 -11.62 -0.28 -8.30
N LEU A 23 -10.60 -1.16 -8.31
CA LEU A 23 -9.27 -0.91 -7.79
C LEU A 23 -8.65 0.36 -8.41
N LEU A 24 -8.51 0.38 -9.74
CA LEU A 24 -7.86 1.50 -10.42
C LEU A 24 -8.58 2.84 -10.19
N ILE A 25 -9.91 2.85 -10.32
CA ILE A 25 -10.71 4.05 -10.14
C ILE A 25 -10.63 4.55 -8.69
N GLY A 26 -10.67 3.66 -7.71
CA GLY A 26 -10.54 4.03 -6.29
C GLY A 26 -9.23 4.73 -5.98
N TYR A 27 -8.11 4.16 -6.43
CA TYR A 27 -6.79 4.76 -6.25
C TYR A 27 -6.61 6.07 -7.05
N CYS A 28 -7.18 6.17 -8.25
CA CYS A 28 -7.18 7.42 -9.03
C CYS A 28 -7.95 8.55 -8.34
N ILE A 29 -9.13 8.26 -7.78
CA ILE A 29 -9.94 9.25 -7.07
C ILE A 29 -9.22 9.71 -5.79
N MET A 30 -8.66 8.78 -5.01
CA MET A 30 -7.91 9.18 -3.81
C MET A 30 -6.65 9.98 -4.15
N ALA A 31 -5.94 9.58 -5.21
CA ALA A 31 -4.77 10.33 -5.68
C ALA A 31 -5.13 11.74 -6.18
N SER A 32 -6.30 11.93 -6.81
CA SER A 32 -6.74 13.26 -7.26
C SER A 32 -7.16 14.15 -6.09
N LEU A 33 -7.80 13.58 -5.05
CA LEU A 33 -8.11 14.31 -3.82
C LEU A 33 -6.84 14.82 -3.13
N LEU A 34 -5.78 14.02 -3.08
CA LEU A 34 -4.48 14.46 -2.56
C LEU A 34 -3.80 15.51 -3.44
N TYR A 35 -4.02 15.46 -4.75
CA TYR A 35 -3.49 16.49 -5.66
C TYR A 35 -4.19 17.84 -5.49
N SER A 36 -5.30 17.90 -4.74
CA SER A 36 -6.10 19.10 -4.66
C SER A 36 -5.23 20.31 -4.31
N VAL A 37 -5.07 21.16 -5.33
CA VAL A 37 -4.09 22.25 -5.38
C VAL A 37 -4.29 23.23 -4.23
N ALA A 38 -5.53 23.36 -3.76
CA ALA A 38 -5.92 24.17 -2.62
C ALA A 38 -5.09 23.88 -1.36
N PHE A 39 -4.78 22.61 -1.06
CA PHE A 39 -4.02 22.28 0.14
C PHE A 39 -2.55 22.66 0.01
N GLY A 40 -1.93 22.37 -1.14
CA GLY A 40 -0.53 22.73 -1.39
C GLY A 40 -0.29 24.24 -1.48
N GLU A 41 -1.24 24.98 -2.07
CA GLU A 41 -1.19 26.43 -2.11
C GLU A 41 -1.37 27.05 -0.73
N MET A 42 -2.35 26.58 0.06
CA MET A 42 -2.57 27.05 1.44
C MET A 42 -1.35 26.87 2.33
N VAL A 43 -0.72 25.68 2.30
CA VAL A 43 0.48 25.38 3.11
C VAL A 43 1.67 26.25 2.66
N SER A 44 1.80 26.53 1.36
CA SER A 44 2.89 27.36 0.84
C SER A 44 2.74 28.86 1.18
N GLN A 45 1.50 29.35 1.26
CA GLN A 45 1.18 30.75 1.59
C GLN A 45 1.23 31.01 3.10
N PHE A 46 0.80 30.04 3.90
CA PHE A 46 0.76 30.15 5.37
C PHE A 46 1.51 28.99 6.02
N PRO A 47 2.86 29.01 6.03
CA PRO A 47 3.67 28.01 6.70
C PRO A 47 3.60 28.22 8.21
N ILE A 48 2.56 27.66 8.84
CA ILE A 48 2.33 27.77 10.29
C ILE A 48 2.81 26.48 10.97
N PRO A 49 3.55 26.56 12.10
CA PRO A 49 3.87 25.40 12.92
C PRO A 49 2.60 24.61 13.30
N GLY A 50 2.60 23.30 13.07
CA GLY A 50 1.42 22.44 13.25
C GLY A 50 0.71 22.04 11.95
N GLY A 51 1.16 22.56 10.79
CA GLY A 51 0.74 22.11 9.47
C GLY A 51 -0.76 22.20 9.26
N GLN A 52 -1.37 21.09 8.84
CA GLN A 52 -2.78 21.04 8.46
C GLN A 52 -3.77 21.35 9.59
N PHE A 53 -3.45 21.02 10.84
CA PHE A 53 -4.35 21.27 11.99
C PHE A 53 -4.36 22.74 12.36
N ALA A 54 -3.20 23.40 12.28
CA ALA A 54 -3.08 24.84 12.50
C ALA A 54 -3.80 25.62 11.39
N LEU A 55 -3.71 25.16 10.14
CA LEU A 55 -4.46 25.73 9.02
C LEU A 55 -5.97 25.55 9.21
N ALA A 56 -6.42 24.36 9.60
CA ALA A 56 -7.83 24.09 9.87
C ALA A 56 -8.37 24.93 11.04
N GLY A 57 -7.59 25.10 12.09
CA GLY A 57 -7.90 25.99 13.21
C GLY A 57 -8.03 27.47 12.80
N ARG A 58 -7.22 27.90 11.82
CA ARG A 58 -7.22 29.28 11.31
C ARG A 58 -8.34 29.58 10.33
N PHE A 59 -8.65 28.66 9.42
CA PHE A 59 -9.60 28.90 8.32
C PHE A 59 -11.03 28.43 8.61
N ASN A 60 -11.21 27.41 9.45
CA ASN A 60 -12.54 26.89 9.80
C ASN A 60 -12.92 27.31 11.21
N SER A 61 -12.36 26.62 12.21
CA SER A 61 -12.61 26.93 13.61
C SER A 61 -11.55 26.30 14.52
N PRO A 62 -11.23 26.91 15.68
CA PRO A 62 -10.27 26.36 16.64
C PRO A 62 -10.67 24.95 17.13
N GLU A 63 -11.96 24.68 17.27
CA GLU A 63 -12.49 23.39 17.73
C GLU A 63 -12.22 22.29 16.70
N LEU A 64 -12.34 22.61 15.40
CA LEU A 64 -12.04 21.68 14.32
C LEU A 64 -10.54 21.38 14.25
N GLY A 65 -9.69 22.41 14.43
CA GLY A 65 -8.24 22.22 14.54
C GLY A 65 -7.86 21.29 15.70
N PHE A 66 -8.47 21.47 16.87
CA PHE A 66 -8.27 20.59 18.03
C PHE A 66 -8.74 19.16 17.75
N ALA A 67 -9.94 18.98 17.20
CA ALA A 67 -10.48 17.67 16.86
C ALA A 67 -9.61 16.92 15.86
N MET A 68 -9.13 17.59 14.81
CA MET A 68 -8.21 16.98 13.84
C MET A 68 -6.88 16.58 14.47
N GLY A 69 -6.36 17.37 15.42
CA GLY A 69 -5.16 17.01 16.17
C GLY A 69 -5.32 15.72 16.98
N ILE A 70 -6.45 15.55 17.69
CA ILE A 70 -6.76 14.31 18.42
C ILE A 70 -6.90 13.13 17.46
N LEU A 71 -7.64 13.30 16.36
CA LEU A 71 -7.84 12.24 15.37
C LEU A 71 -6.52 11.81 14.73
N PHE A 72 -5.62 12.76 14.49
CA PHE A 72 -4.29 12.45 13.96
C PHE A 72 -3.42 11.71 14.96
N TRP A 73 -3.40 12.15 16.22
CA TRP A 73 -2.69 11.42 17.29
C TRP A 73 -3.22 9.98 17.44
N TYR A 74 -4.54 9.81 17.44
CA TYR A 74 -5.17 8.49 17.49
C TYR A 74 -4.80 7.63 16.27
N ASN A 75 -4.79 8.20 15.07
CA ASN A 75 -4.38 7.50 13.86
C ASN A 75 -2.96 6.94 13.96
N TYR A 76 -1.98 7.74 14.39
CA TYR A 76 -0.59 7.28 14.48
C TYR A 76 -0.36 6.26 15.62
N ILE A 77 -1.15 6.31 16.69
CA ILE A 77 -1.14 5.27 17.74
C ILE A 77 -1.61 3.92 17.20
N VAL A 78 -2.57 3.91 16.27
CA VAL A 78 -3.10 2.66 15.69
C VAL A 78 -2.24 2.15 14.53
N VAL A 79 -1.70 3.06 13.71
CA VAL A 79 -0.89 2.71 12.54
C VAL A 79 0.41 2.03 12.95
N LEU A 80 1.10 2.51 13.98
CA LEU A 80 2.41 1.94 14.36
C LEU A 80 2.33 0.45 14.77
N PRO A 81 1.42 0.02 15.66
CA PRO A 81 1.22 -1.39 15.97
C PRO A 81 0.75 -2.22 14.77
N ALA A 82 -0.07 -1.64 13.89
CA ALA A 82 -0.52 -2.31 12.67
C ALA A 82 0.67 -2.63 11.74
N GLU A 83 1.58 -1.67 11.52
CA GLU A 83 2.76 -1.88 10.67
C GLU A 83 3.75 -2.88 11.30
N ILE A 84 3.93 -2.85 12.63
CA ILE A 84 4.79 -3.82 13.33
C ILE A 84 4.21 -5.24 13.24
N SER A 85 2.88 -5.36 13.39
CA SER A 85 2.20 -6.65 13.29
C SER A 85 2.31 -7.21 11.87
N ALA A 86 2.09 -6.38 10.85
CA ALA A 86 2.23 -6.77 9.46
C ALA A 86 3.69 -7.16 9.11
N ALA A 87 4.69 -6.40 9.60
CA ALA A 87 6.10 -6.76 9.44
C ALA A 87 6.43 -8.11 10.08
N ALA A 88 5.87 -8.41 11.26
CA ALA A 88 6.07 -9.71 11.91
C ALA A 88 5.47 -10.87 11.10
N VAL A 89 4.24 -10.70 10.57
CA VAL A 89 3.61 -11.70 9.69
C VAL A 89 4.38 -11.82 8.36
N LEU A 90 4.99 -10.76 7.86
CA LEU A 90 5.83 -10.85 6.67
C LEU A 90 7.07 -11.73 6.92
N VAL A 91 7.68 -11.68 8.11
CA VAL A 91 8.80 -12.56 8.47
C VAL A 91 8.38 -14.03 8.55
N THR A 92 7.12 -14.34 8.86
CA THR A 92 6.64 -15.73 8.84
C THR A 92 6.67 -16.35 7.46
N PHE A 93 6.70 -15.56 6.39
CA PHE A 93 6.83 -16.07 5.03
C PHE A 93 8.16 -16.83 4.79
N TRP A 94 9.26 -16.36 5.37
CA TRP A 94 10.60 -16.97 5.19
C TRP A 94 11.02 -17.88 6.35
N THR A 95 10.20 -18.01 7.40
CA THR A 95 10.52 -18.81 8.58
C THR A 95 9.62 -20.04 8.67
N PRO A 96 10.03 -21.09 9.41
CA PRO A 96 9.21 -22.28 9.62
C PRO A 96 7.84 -21.97 10.24
N ALA A 97 7.71 -20.81 10.92
CA ALA A 97 6.47 -20.30 11.52
C ALA A 97 5.29 -20.17 10.53
N GLY A 98 5.56 -19.98 9.23
CA GLY A 98 4.52 -19.85 8.19
C GLY A 98 4.08 -21.18 7.56
N GLN A 99 4.72 -22.30 7.90
CA GLN A 99 4.38 -23.62 7.37
C GLN A 99 3.34 -24.28 8.27
N ALA A 100 2.16 -24.61 7.72
CA ALA A 100 1.04 -25.21 8.45
C ALA A 100 1.38 -26.55 9.15
N ASP A 101 2.43 -27.24 8.70
CA ASP A 101 2.91 -28.54 9.25
C ASP A 101 4.11 -28.42 10.21
N SER A 102 4.51 -27.20 10.60
CA SER A 102 5.67 -27.01 11.48
C SER A 102 5.32 -27.39 12.94
N THR A 103 5.70 -28.61 13.34
CA THR A 103 5.75 -29.08 14.75
C THR A 103 6.90 -28.42 15.52
N CYS A 104 7.06 -27.10 15.34
CA CYS A 104 8.14 -26.32 15.89
C CYS A 104 7.70 -25.69 17.22
N SER A 105 8.10 -26.29 18.35
CA SER A 105 7.90 -25.75 19.71
C SER A 105 9.01 -24.77 20.13
N THR A 106 9.73 -24.16 19.16
CA THR A 106 10.80 -23.19 19.43
C THR A 106 10.27 -21.77 19.32
N GLY A 107 10.78 -20.83 20.12
CA GLY A 107 10.32 -19.43 20.13
C GLY A 107 10.35 -18.71 18.77
N ILE A 108 11.20 -19.16 17.84
CA ILE A 108 11.31 -18.66 16.45
C ILE A 108 9.99 -18.84 15.66
N CYS A 109 9.15 -19.78 16.08
CA CYS A 109 7.86 -20.09 15.47
C CYS A 109 6.69 -19.29 16.07
N ASN A 110 6.94 -18.47 17.11
CA ASN A 110 5.93 -17.60 17.68
C ASN A 110 5.99 -16.19 17.07
N ASN A 111 4.88 -15.77 16.44
CA ASN A 111 4.72 -14.43 15.87
C ASN A 111 5.02 -13.29 16.87
N ALA A 112 4.71 -13.49 18.16
CA ALA A 112 4.96 -12.50 19.20
C ALA A 112 6.45 -12.16 19.38
N MET A 113 7.35 -13.12 19.10
CA MET A 113 8.79 -12.89 19.21
C MET A 113 9.27 -11.90 18.13
N TRP A 114 8.76 -12.03 16.91
CA TRP A 114 9.08 -11.12 15.80
C TRP A 114 8.52 -9.72 16.02
N VAL A 115 7.31 -9.60 16.58
CA VAL A 115 6.75 -8.30 17.03
C VAL A 115 7.67 -7.65 18.06
N GLY A 116 8.11 -8.40 19.08
CA GLY A 116 9.02 -7.90 20.12
C GLY A 116 10.37 -7.45 19.56
N LEU A 117 10.96 -8.22 18.64
CA LEU A 117 12.21 -7.85 17.97
C LEU A 117 12.07 -6.56 17.17
N MET A 118 11.00 -6.42 16.39
CA MET A 118 10.74 -5.21 15.61
C MET A 118 10.56 -3.98 16.49
N LEU A 119 9.87 -4.12 17.64
CA LEU A 119 9.76 -3.03 18.62
C LEU A 119 11.13 -2.60 19.16
N ILE A 120 12.00 -3.55 19.52
CA ILE A 120 13.36 -3.25 19.99
C ILE A 120 14.14 -2.46 18.93
N VAL A 121 14.06 -2.86 17.66
CA VAL A 121 14.71 -2.15 16.55
C VAL A 121 14.15 -0.73 16.42
N VAL A 122 12.83 -0.56 16.48
CA VAL A 122 12.19 0.76 16.44
C VAL A 122 12.67 1.64 17.59
N PHE A 123 12.70 1.13 18.82
CA PHE A 123 13.21 1.86 19.98
C PHE A 123 14.69 2.24 19.83
N ALA A 124 15.52 1.33 19.34
CA ALA A 124 16.94 1.58 19.11
C ALA A 124 17.16 2.70 18.08
N VAL A 125 16.43 2.69 16.96
CA VAL A 125 16.50 3.74 15.93
C VAL A 125 16.01 5.08 16.48
N ASN A 126 14.92 5.09 17.27
CA ASN A 126 14.42 6.30 17.92
C ASN A 126 15.45 6.91 18.88
N TYR A 127 16.26 6.07 19.54
CA TYR A 127 17.32 6.54 20.45
C TYR A 127 18.60 6.99 19.73
N ALA A 128 18.87 6.48 18.53
CA ALA A 128 20.07 6.78 17.75
C ALA A 128 20.13 8.21 17.16
N GLY A 129 19.07 9.01 17.35
CA GLY A 129 19.01 10.41 16.95
C GLY A 129 18.59 10.64 15.49
N THR A 130 18.21 11.88 15.18
CA THR A 130 17.59 12.27 13.90
C THR A 130 18.48 12.06 12.68
N ARG A 131 19.81 12.10 12.86
CA ARG A 131 20.79 11.89 11.78
C ARG A 131 20.78 10.45 11.27
N VAL A 132 20.82 9.48 12.17
CA VAL A 132 20.77 8.04 11.82
C VAL A 132 19.42 7.71 11.20
N PHE A 133 18.34 8.27 11.73
CA PHE A 133 17.01 8.12 11.15
C PHE A 133 16.96 8.58 9.68
N GLY A 134 17.53 9.74 9.37
CA GLY A 134 17.58 10.27 8.00
C GLY A 134 18.40 9.39 7.04
N GLU A 135 19.54 8.87 7.48
CA GLU A 135 20.35 7.93 6.69
C GLU A 135 19.60 6.62 6.42
N MET A 136 18.95 6.05 7.45
CA MET A 136 18.14 4.84 7.31
C MET A 136 16.95 5.06 6.36
N GLU A 137 16.27 6.21 6.46
CA GLU A 137 15.16 6.55 5.57
C GLU A 137 15.60 6.63 4.10
N PHE A 138 16.79 7.18 3.84
CA PHE A 138 17.35 7.24 2.49
C PHE A 138 17.59 5.84 1.90
N TRP A 139 18.21 4.94 2.66
CA TRP A 139 18.45 3.55 2.23
C TRP A 139 17.14 2.79 2.03
N PHE A 140 16.20 2.89 2.97
CA PHE A 140 14.89 2.23 2.84
C PHE A 140 14.05 2.79 1.70
N CYS A 141 14.15 4.08 1.40
CA CYS A 141 13.50 4.67 0.22
C CYS A 141 14.14 4.15 -1.08
N SER A 142 15.47 4.03 -1.13
CA SER A 142 16.17 3.52 -2.31
C SER A 142 15.77 2.08 -2.63
N ILE A 143 15.75 1.20 -1.63
CA ILE A 143 15.28 -0.19 -1.79
C ILE A 143 13.83 -0.21 -2.28
N LYS A 144 12.94 0.62 -1.70
CA LYS A 144 11.53 0.69 -2.12
C LYS A 144 11.40 1.01 -3.61
N VAL A 145 12.14 2.00 -4.10
CA VAL A 145 12.08 2.40 -5.51
C VAL A 145 12.57 1.27 -6.41
N LEU A 146 13.70 0.65 -6.07
CA LEU A 146 14.24 -0.48 -6.83
C LEU A 146 13.26 -1.66 -6.89
N THR A 147 12.64 -2.02 -5.77
CA THR A 147 11.62 -3.09 -5.71
C THR A 147 10.44 -2.77 -6.61
N ILE A 148 9.88 -1.56 -6.56
CA ILE A 148 8.70 -1.20 -7.37
C ILE A 148 9.05 -1.21 -8.86
N VAL A 149 10.21 -0.67 -9.25
CA VAL A 149 10.66 -0.70 -10.64
C VAL A 149 10.83 -2.14 -11.13
N GLY A 150 11.45 -3.01 -10.33
CA GLY A 150 11.58 -4.44 -10.67
C GLY A 150 10.24 -5.15 -10.82
N LEU A 151 9.28 -4.85 -9.95
CA LEU A 151 7.92 -5.40 -10.02
C LEU A 151 7.14 -4.89 -11.25
N ILE A 152 7.33 -3.63 -11.62
CA ILE A 152 6.72 -3.07 -12.84
C ILE A 152 7.25 -3.78 -14.08
N ILE A 153 8.58 -3.91 -14.21
CA ILE A 153 9.21 -4.58 -15.35
C ILE A 153 8.75 -6.04 -15.43
N THR A 154 8.80 -6.76 -14.30
CA THR A 154 8.36 -8.16 -14.22
C THR A 154 6.89 -8.31 -14.61
N GLY A 155 6.03 -7.41 -14.14
CA GLY A 155 4.61 -7.41 -14.46
C GLY A 155 4.33 -7.17 -15.95
N VAL A 156 5.06 -6.26 -16.59
CA VAL A 156 4.95 -6.02 -18.04
C VAL A 156 5.39 -7.24 -18.84
N ILE A 157 6.53 -7.85 -18.48
CA ILE A 157 7.05 -9.04 -19.16
C ILE A 157 6.03 -10.19 -19.09
N ILE A 158 5.50 -10.45 -17.90
CA ILE A 158 4.50 -11.50 -17.68
C ILE A 158 3.22 -11.21 -18.46
N SER A 159 2.70 -9.97 -18.40
CA SER A 159 1.47 -9.59 -19.10
C SER A 159 1.60 -9.74 -20.62
N ALA A 160 2.80 -9.51 -21.17
CA ALA A 160 3.14 -9.69 -22.57
C ALA A 160 3.37 -11.17 -22.98
N GLY A 161 3.21 -12.13 -22.07
CA GLY A 161 3.39 -13.56 -22.35
C GLY A 161 4.78 -14.11 -22.03
N GLY A 162 5.64 -13.34 -21.36
CA GLY A 162 6.94 -13.83 -20.86
C GLY A 162 6.85 -14.73 -19.62
N GLY A 163 5.65 -15.18 -19.25
CA GLY A 163 5.42 -16.14 -18.17
C GLY A 163 5.71 -17.59 -18.60
N PRO A 164 5.81 -18.54 -17.66
CA PRO A 164 6.08 -19.96 -17.94
C PRO A 164 5.10 -20.59 -18.94
N ASN A 165 3.84 -20.16 -18.92
CA ASN A 165 2.78 -20.67 -19.81
C ASN A 165 2.83 -20.08 -21.22
N HIS A 166 3.70 -19.10 -21.49
CA HIS A 166 3.80 -18.38 -22.77
C HIS A 166 2.49 -17.75 -23.29
N GLU A 167 1.45 -17.67 -22.46
CA GLU A 167 0.18 -17.01 -22.77
C GLU A 167 0.22 -15.54 -22.38
N ALA A 168 -0.13 -14.66 -23.32
CA ALA A 168 -0.34 -13.25 -23.03
C ALA A 168 -1.64 -13.07 -22.23
N ILE A 169 -1.50 -12.77 -20.93
CA ILE A 169 -2.65 -12.51 -20.05
C ILE A 169 -3.35 -11.21 -20.46
N GLY A 170 -2.58 -10.16 -20.78
CA GLY A 170 -3.11 -8.86 -21.19
C GLY A 170 -4.27 -8.38 -20.31
N PHE A 171 -5.41 -8.06 -20.94
CA PHE A 171 -6.64 -7.61 -20.29
C PHE A 171 -7.65 -8.72 -20.01
N LYS A 172 -7.24 -10.00 -19.99
CA LYS A 172 -8.15 -11.15 -19.82
C LYS A 172 -9.11 -10.99 -18.62
N TYR A 173 -8.58 -10.66 -17.44
CA TYR A 173 -9.39 -10.51 -16.23
C TYR A 173 -10.29 -9.27 -16.22
N TRP A 174 -9.91 -8.22 -16.97
CA TRP A 174 -10.74 -7.03 -17.15
C TRP A 174 -11.96 -7.33 -18.01
N HIS A 175 -11.79 -8.15 -19.06
CA HIS A 175 -12.90 -8.60 -19.90
C HIS A 175 -13.79 -9.64 -19.21
N GLU A 176 -13.19 -10.60 -18.50
CA GLU A 176 -13.92 -11.67 -17.82
C GLU A 176 -14.85 -11.15 -16.72
N THR A 177 -14.40 -10.14 -15.95
CA THR A 177 -15.19 -9.54 -14.87
C THR A 177 -16.03 -8.33 -15.31
N GLY A 178 -15.83 -7.83 -16.55
CA GLY A 178 -16.35 -6.52 -16.97
C GLY A 178 -15.78 -5.36 -16.13
N GLY A 179 -14.62 -5.57 -15.50
CA GLY A 179 -13.91 -4.61 -14.66
C GLY A 179 -14.32 -4.57 -13.19
N PHE A 180 -15.52 -5.04 -12.82
CA PHE A 180 -16.05 -4.94 -11.44
C PHE A 180 -16.60 -6.26 -10.93
N ILE A 181 -16.46 -6.48 -9.62
CA ILE A 181 -16.91 -7.71 -8.95
C ILE A 181 -18.11 -7.41 -8.05
N GLN A 182 -18.94 -8.42 -7.84
CA GLN A 182 -20.02 -8.36 -6.87
C GLN A 182 -19.47 -8.60 -5.46
N TYR A 183 -19.49 -7.55 -4.65
CA TYR A 183 -19.05 -7.61 -3.25
C TYR A 183 -19.93 -8.57 -2.44
N GLU A 184 -19.32 -9.56 -1.78
CA GLU A 184 -19.98 -10.50 -0.85
C GLU A 184 -21.27 -11.14 -1.41
N GLY A 185 -21.31 -11.43 -2.72
CA GLY A 185 -22.46 -12.07 -3.37
C GLY A 185 -23.69 -11.15 -3.55
N ILE A 186 -23.58 -9.86 -3.25
CA ILE A 186 -24.66 -8.89 -3.47
C ILE A 186 -24.78 -8.62 -4.97
N ALA A 187 -25.87 -9.02 -5.60
CA ALA A 187 -26.06 -8.83 -7.03
C ALA A 187 -26.32 -7.36 -7.42
N GLY A 188 -25.97 -7.01 -8.67
CA GLY A 188 -26.35 -5.77 -9.32
C GLY A 188 -25.35 -4.62 -9.19
N SER A 189 -25.83 -3.38 -9.37
CA SER A 189 -25.00 -2.17 -9.24
C SER A 189 -24.59 -1.89 -7.79
N LYS A 190 -25.42 -2.29 -6.83
CA LYS A 190 -25.17 -2.11 -5.40
C LYS A 190 -23.94 -2.89 -4.93
N GLY A 191 -23.80 -4.16 -5.32
CA GLY A 191 -22.64 -4.97 -4.96
C GLY A 191 -21.34 -4.40 -5.54
N ARG A 192 -21.36 -4.00 -6.80
CA ARG A 192 -20.21 -3.33 -7.46
C ARG A 192 -19.84 -2.01 -6.78
N PHE A 193 -20.82 -1.19 -6.40
CA PHE A 193 -20.57 0.07 -5.70
C PHE A 193 -19.99 -0.16 -4.30
N LEU A 194 -20.51 -1.13 -3.55
CA LEU A 194 -19.97 -1.47 -2.23
C LEU A 194 -18.53 -1.99 -2.32
N GLY A 195 -18.23 -2.81 -3.33
CA GLY A 195 -16.87 -3.26 -3.63
C GLY A 195 -15.94 -2.09 -3.92
N PHE A 196 -16.34 -1.19 -4.82
CA PHE A 196 -15.61 0.05 -5.10
C PHE A 196 -15.44 0.94 -3.85
N PHE A 197 -16.46 1.08 -3.03
CA PHE A 197 -16.39 1.90 -1.81
C PHE A 197 -15.46 1.30 -0.77
N SER A 198 -15.42 -0.03 -0.65
CA SER A 198 -14.44 -0.74 0.18
C SER A 198 -13.01 -0.45 -0.29
N VAL A 199 -12.76 -0.50 -1.59
CA VAL A 199 -11.46 -0.10 -2.18
C VAL A 199 -11.13 1.35 -1.83
N LEU A 200 -12.10 2.26 -1.93
CA LEU A 200 -11.88 3.68 -1.67
C LEU A 200 -11.40 3.94 -0.23
N ILE A 201 -11.98 3.22 0.75
CA ILE A 201 -11.59 3.30 2.16
C ILE A 201 -10.15 2.82 2.37
N ASN A 202 -9.82 1.65 1.80
CA ASN A 202 -8.47 1.10 1.89
C ASN A 202 -7.42 1.96 1.17
N ALA A 203 -7.77 2.50 0.00
CA ALA A 203 -6.95 3.47 -0.72
C ALA A 203 -6.72 4.72 0.14
N ALA A 204 -7.74 5.25 0.82
CA ALA A 204 -7.57 6.40 1.70
C ALA A 204 -6.54 6.14 2.83
N PHE A 205 -6.55 4.94 3.40
CA PHE A 205 -5.53 4.52 4.36
C PHE A 205 -4.13 4.42 3.71
N ALA A 206 -4.04 3.95 2.48
CA ALA A 206 -2.80 3.83 1.71
C ALA A 206 -2.08 5.16 1.51
N PHE A 207 -2.85 6.24 1.39
CA PHE A 207 -2.36 7.58 1.06
C PHE A 207 -2.03 8.44 2.29
N ILE A 208 -2.23 7.90 3.51
CA ILE A 208 -1.79 8.52 4.77
C ILE A 208 -0.26 8.69 4.78
N GLY A 209 0.19 9.82 5.32
CA GLY A 209 1.59 10.21 5.46
C GLY A 209 2.08 11.20 4.40
N SER A 210 1.24 11.55 3.42
CA SER A 210 1.52 12.63 2.46
C SER A 210 1.45 14.01 3.12
N GLU A 211 0.60 14.13 4.15
CA GLU A 211 0.37 15.31 4.97
C GLU A 211 1.57 15.72 5.83
N ILE A 212 2.51 14.82 6.09
CA ILE A 212 3.73 15.11 6.87
C ILE A 212 4.54 16.23 6.19
N THR A 213 4.47 16.33 4.86
CA THR A 213 5.12 17.42 4.11
C THR A 213 4.59 18.80 4.50
N ALA A 214 3.33 18.91 4.93
CA ALA A 214 2.75 20.17 5.40
C ALA A 214 3.24 20.55 6.81
N ILE A 215 3.61 19.58 7.63
CA ILE A 215 4.21 19.84 8.95
C ILE A 215 5.66 20.30 8.75
N ALA A 216 6.41 19.60 7.89
CA ALA A 216 7.80 19.96 7.54
C ALA A 216 7.92 21.30 6.80
N ALA A 217 6.82 21.79 6.18
CA ALA A 217 6.78 23.09 5.52
C ALA A 217 7.17 24.25 6.45
N ALA A 218 6.82 24.16 7.74
CA ALA A 218 7.15 25.18 8.73
C ALA A 218 8.66 25.27 9.03
N GLU A 219 9.42 24.21 8.78
CA GLU A 219 10.86 24.11 9.01
C GLU A 219 11.68 24.29 7.72
N THR A 220 11.01 24.49 6.59
CA THR A 220 11.66 24.55 5.28
C THR A 220 12.10 25.97 4.94
N SER A 221 13.33 26.13 4.42
CA SER A 221 13.79 27.40 3.87
C SER A 221 12.99 27.77 2.61
N ASN A 222 12.54 29.02 2.48
CA ASN A 222 11.72 29.48 1.35
C ASN A 222 10.51 28.57 1.01
N PRO A 223 9.53 28.47 1.93
CA PRO A 223 8.42 27.52 1.82
C PRO A 223 7.56 27.74 0.58
N GLN A 224 7.41 28.99 0.11
CA GLN A 224 6.64 29.33 -1.10
C GLN A 224 7.13 28.62 -2.37
N LYS A 225 8.43 28.33 -2.47
CA LYS A 225 9.01 27.61 -3.63
C LYS A 225 9.22 26.13 -3.34
N ASN A 226 9.68 25.80 -2.13
CA ASN A 226 10.12 24.45 -1.80
C ASN A 226 8.96 23.51 -1.44
N VAL A 227 7.89 24.02 -0.81
CA VAL A 227 6.74 23.21 -0.41
C VAL A 227 5.94 22.71 -1.63
N PRO A 228 5.56 23.56 -2.61
CA PRO A 228 4.83 23.06 -3.80
C PRO A 228 5.64 22.04 -4.60
N ARG A 229 6.96 22.22 -4.69
CA ARG A 229 7.87 21.27 -5.33
C ARG A 229 7.90 19.92 -4.59
N ALA A 230 7.99 19.95 -3.27
CA ALA A 230 7.98 18.75 -2.44
C ALA A 230 6.64 17.99 -2.56
N ILE A 231 5.52 18.71 -2.46
CA ILE A 231 4.17 18.13 -2.60
C ILE A 231 4.00 17.48 -3.99
N LYS A 232 4.38 18.19 -5.06
CA LYS A 232 4.31 17.65 -6.43
C LYS A 232 5.18 16.40 -6.59
N SER A 233 6.38 16.40 -6.01
CA SER A 233 7.28 15.23 -6.05
C SER A 233 6.68 14.02 -5.32
N VAL A 234 6.14 14.23 -4.11
CA VAL A 234 5.46 13.18 -3.35
C VAL A 234 4.23 12.66 -4.11
N TRP A 235 3.44 13.55 -4.68
CA TRP A 235 2.26 13.17 -5.46
C TRP A 235 2.61 12.35 -6.71
N ILE A 236 3.57 12.81 -7.52
CA ILE A 236 4.03 12.06 -8.72
C ILE A 236 4.48 10.66 -8.31
N ARG A 237 5.23 10.56 -7.20
CA ARG A 237 5.70 9.29 -6.66
C ARG A 237 4.56 8.38 -6.23
N LEU A 238 3.55 8.92 -5.56
CA LEU A 238 2.38 8.18 -5.11
C LEU A 238 1.53 7.69 -6.31
N VAL A 239 1.25 8.57 -7.26
CA VAL A 239 0.52 8.23 -8.49
C VAL A 239 1.22 7.14 -9.27
N LEU A 240 2.51 7.31 -9.57
CA LEU A 240 3.27 6.32 -10.33
C LEU A 240 3.31 4.98 -9.61
N PHE A 241 3.63 4.96 -8.31
CA PHE A 241 3.79 3.68 -7.62
C PHE A 241 2.46 2.99 -7.35
N TYR A 242 1.42 3.70 -6.91
CA TYR A 242 0.15 3.08 -6.58
C TYR A 242 -0.68 2.76 -7.82
N ILE A 243 -0.82 3.70 -8.76
CA ILE A 243 -1.68 3.47 -9.94
C ILE A 243 -1.03 2.45 -10.87
N CYS A 244 0.28 2.52 -11.13
CA CYS A 244 0.93 1.51 -11.95
C CYS A 244 0.90 0.14 -11.28
N SER A 245 1.10 0.05 -9.96
CA SER A 245 1.01 -1.24 -9.27
C SER A 245 -0.41 -1.80 -9.28
N ALA A 246 -1.42 -0.97 -9.00
CA ALA A 246 -2.82 -1.36 -9.04
C ALA A 246 -3.25 -1.83 -10.44
N PHE A 247 -2.81 -1.12 -11.48
CA PHE A 247 -3.06 -1.50 -12.87
C PHE A 247 -2.42 -2.85 -13.21
N LEU A 248 -1.14 -3.04 -12.89
CA LEU A 248 -0.44 -4.30 -13.16
C LEU A 248 -1.05 -5.47 -12.39
N ILE A 249 -1.36 -5.29 -11.11
CA ILE A 249 -2.00 -6.35 -10.31
C ILE A 249 -3.37 -6.72 -10.89
N GLY A 250 -4.16 -5.73 -11.33
CA GLY A 250 -5.43 -5.97 -12.01
C GLY A 250 -5.30 -6.69 -13.37
N LEU A 251 -4.14 -6.62 -14.03
CA LEU A 251 -3.85 -7.39 -15.25
C LEU A 251 -3.37 -8.80 -14.94
N LEU A 252 -2.62 -8.99 -13.86
CA LEU A 252 -1.86 -10.22 -13.61
C LEU A 252 -2.60 -11.26 -12.78
N VAL A 253 -3.54 -10.84 -11.93
CA VAL A 253 -4.18 -11.73 -10.95
C VAL A 253 -5.68 -11.82 -11.21
N SER A 254 -6.21 -13.04 -11.22
CA SER A 254 -7.65 -13.26 -11.22
C SER A 254 -8.23 -12.80 -9.88
N PRO A 255 -9.23 -11.92 -9.86
CA PRO A 255 -9.83 -11.48 -8.61
C PRO A 255 -10.56 -12.57 -7.81
N SER A 256 -10.88 -13.70 -8.45
CA SER A 256 -11.51 -14.86 -7.82
C SER A 256 -10.50 -15.87 -7.25
N ASP A 257 -9.20 -15.57 -7.30
CA ASP A 257 -8.17 -16.47 -6.79
C ASP A 257 -8.28 -16.63 -5.25
N PRO A 258 -8.41 -17.86 -4.72
CA PRO A 258 -8.49 -18.11 -3.28
C PRO A 258 -7.23 -17.65 -2.53
N SER A 259 -6.08 -17.54 -3.20
CA SER A 259 -4.82 -17.05 -2.64
C SER A 259 -4.84 -15.56 -2.29
N LEU A 260 -5.83 -14.80 -2.78
CA LEU A 260 -6.09 -13.41 -2.38
C LEU A 260 -6.77 -13.30 -1.01
N SER A 261 -7.27 -14.41 -0.44
CA SER A 261 -7.96 -14.40 0.86
C SER A 261 -6.99 -14.41 2.04
N LEU A 262 -7.30 -13.61 3.07
CA LEU A 262 -6.55 -13.49 4.33
C LEU A 262 -6.40 -14.80 5.14
N SER A 263 -7.01 -15.90 4.70
CA SER A 263 -7.04 -17.18 5.42
C SER A 263 -5.77 -18.02 5.22
N SER A 264 -4.96 -17.75 4.19
CA SER A 264 -3.72 -18.51 3.96
C SER A 264 -2.54 -17.93 4.73
N THR A 265 -1.74 -18.80 5.35
CA THR A 265 -0.74 -18.60 6.43
C THR A 265 0.45 -17.66 6.15
N ALA A 266 0.36 -16.74 5.20
CA ALA A 266 1.31 -15.63 5.14
C ALA A 266 0.63 -14.46 4.43
N ALA A 267 0.88 -13.28 4.97
CA ALA A 267 0.79 -11.98 4.34
C ALA A 267 1.47 -11.94 2.95
N LYS A 268 0.86 -12.50 1.89
CA LYS A 268 1.48 -12.53 0.57
C LYS A 268 1.21 -11.22 -0.16
N SER A 269 2.29 -10.51 -0.52
CA SER A 269 2.21 -9.38 -1.44
C SER A 269 1.53 -9.81 -2.76
N PRO A 270 0.60 -9.03 -3.34
CA PRO A 270 -0.13 -9.37 -4.55
C PRO A 270 0.78 -9.64 -5.74
N PHE A 271 1.96 -9.01 -5.78
CA PHE A 271 2.98 -9.33 -6.78
C PHE A 271 3.62 -10.70 -6.54
N VAL A 272 3.84 -11.09 -5.28
CA VAL A 272 4.32 -12.43 -4.92
C VAL A 272 3.24 -13.46 -5.20
N ILE A 273 1.97 -13.15 -4.93
CA ILE A 273 0.81 -13.98 -5.30
C ILE A 273 0.78 -14.15 -6.82
N ALA A 274 0.87 -13.05 -7.59
CA ALA A 274 0.88 -13.10 -9.04
C ALA A 274 1.97 -14.04 -9.55
N ILE A 275 3.21 -13.86 -9.08
CA ILE A 275 4.34 -14.72 -9.44
C ILE A 275 4.03 -16.18 -9.07
N GLN A 276 3.59 -16.46 -7.83
CA GLN A 276 3.33 -17.81 -7.37
C GLN A 276 2.21 -18.51 -8.14
N VAL A 277 1.09 -17.83 -8.41
CA VAL A 277 -0.04 -18.35 -9.18
C VAL A 277 0.42 -18.70 -10.59
N ILE A 278 1.21 -17.82 -11.22
CA ILE A 278 1.76 -18.05 -12.55
C ILE A 278 2.70 -19.26 -12.59
N TYR A 279 3.53 -19.44 -11.55
CA TYR A 279 4.39 -20.63 -11.45
C TYR A 279 3.61 -21.90 -11.12
N GLN A 280 2.56 -21.86 -10.30
CA GLN A 280 1.73 -23.04 -10.01
C GLN A 280 0.93 -23.53 -11.23
N LEU A 281 0.51 -22.62 -12.11
CA LEU A 281 -0.15 -22.99 -13.37
C LEU A 281 0.79 -23.78 -14.31
N ARG A 282 2.11 -23.66 -14.16
CA ARG A 282 3.10 -24.49 -14.88
C ARG A 282 3.01 -25.96 -14.45
N ASP A 283 2.92 -26.22 -13.14
CA ASP A 283 2.94 -27.59 -12.59
C ASP A 283 1.64 -28.36 -12.85
N LEU A 284 0.56 -27.65 -13.19
CA LEU A 284 -0.73 -28.21 -13.60
C LEU A 284 -0.86 -28.42 -15.12
N SER A 285 0.11 -27.93 -15.92
CA SER A 285 0.18 -28.20 -17.35
C SER A 285 0.83 -29.58 -17.58
N PRO A 286 0.20 -30.52 -18.30
CA PRO A 286 0.82 -31.82 -18.55
C PRO A 286 2.14 -31.62 -19.32
N PRO A 287 3.20 -32.40 -19.01
CA PRO A 287 4.44 -32.31 -19.77
C PRO A 287 4.12 -32.63 -21.23
N PHE A 288 4.41 -31.68 -22.13
CA PHE A 288 4.34 -31.90 -23.55
C PHE A 288 5.24 -33.09 -23.89
N HIS A 289 4.63 -34.24 -24.13
CA HIS A 289 5.26 -35.38 -24.77
C HIS A 289 5.47 -34.99 -26.25
N TYR A 290 6.72 -34.73 -26.60
CA TYR A 290 7.20 -34.81 -27.99
C TYR A 290 7.53 -36.27 -28.32
#